data_AF-A0A9E1NGC0-F1
#
_entry.id   AF-A0A9E1NGC0-F1
#
_cell.length_a   1.000
_cell.length_b   1.000
_cell.length_c   1.000
_cell.angle_alpha   90.00
_cell.angle_beta   90.00
_cell.angle_gamma   90.00
#
_symmetry.space_group_name_H-M   'P 1'
#
loop_
_entity.id
_entity.type
_entity.pdbx_description
1 polymer ?
#
loop_
_entity_poly.entity_id
_entity_poly.type
_entity_poly.pdbx_seq_one_letter_code
_entity_poly.pdbx_strand_id
1 'polypeptide(L)' 'MTPNKFSDIARKEPVIVEKTGRKNIVLIAFEEYERLIRIEDAYWAEKAAGAEAAGYEGSTES' A
#
# COMPACT_ATOMS: atom_id res chain seq x y z
N MET A 1 -3.56 -16.16 -24.66
CA MET A 1 -2.64 -15.31 -23.87
C MET A 1 -2.58 -15.91 -22.47
N THR A 2 -1.51 -16.62 -22.12
CA THR A 2 -1.45 -17.44 -20.91
C THR A 2 -1.04 -16.62 -19.68
N PRO A 3 -1.63 -16.89 -18.49
CA PRO A 3 -1.38 -16.14 -17.26
C PRO A 3 0.10 -16.10 -16.81
N ASN A 4 0.90 -17.08 -17.25
CA ASN A 4 2.29 -17.27 -16.81
C ASN A 4 3.26 -16.15 -17.24
N LYS A 5 2.99 -15.40 -18.31
CA LYS A 5 3.93 -14.36 -18.78
C LYS A 5 3.96 -13.11 -17.90
N PHE A 6 2.83 -12.75 -17.29
CA PHE A 6 2.74 -11.53 -16.49
C PHE A 6 3.30 -11.71 -15.08
N SER A 7 3.18 -12.91 -14.51
CA SER A 7 3.78 -13.24 -13.22
C SER A 7 5.30 -13.14 -13.25
N ASP A 8 5.95 -13.62 -14.32
CA ASP A 8 7.41 -13.59 -14.42
C ASP A 8 7.97 -12.17 -14.56
N ILE A 9 7.25 -11.29 -15.27
CA ILE A 9 7.62 -9.88 -15.43
C ILE A 9 7.37 -9.12 -14.13
N ALA A 10 6.20 -9.32 -13.50
CA ALA A 10 5.81 -8.67 -12.25
C ALA A 10 6.78 -8.94 -11.08
N ARG A 11 7.50 -10.07 -11.11
CA ARG A 11 8.57 -10.37 -10.14
C ARG A 11 9.80 -9.47 -10.28
N LYS A 12 10.02 -8.85 -11.44
CA LYS A 12 11.17 -7.98 -11.71
C LYS A 12 10.79 -6.50 -11.76
N GLU A 13 9.63 -6.19 -12.32
CA GLU A 13 9.16 -4.82 -12.50
C GLU A 13 7.62 -4.73 -12.42
N PRO A 14 7.05 -3.64 -11.89
CA PRO A 14 5.60 -3.47 -11.82
C PRO A 14 4.94 -3.52 -13.20
N VAL A 15 3.86 -4.29 -13.32
CA VAL A 15 3.06 -4.38 -14.55
C VAL A 15 1.75 -3.63 -14.34
N ILE A 16 1.52 -2.60 -15.16
CA ILE A 16 0.26 -1.85 -15.15
C ILE A 16 -0.74 -2.53 -16.09
N VAL A 17 -1.89 -2.92 -15.56
CA VAL A 17 -3.02 -3.44 -16.33
C VAL A 17 -4.04 -2.32 -16.54
N GLU A 18 -4.29 -2.00 -17.80
CA GLU A 18 -5.25 -0.99 -18.21
C GLU A 18 -6.56 -1.65 -18.65
N LYS A 19 -7.68 -1.02 -18.28
CA LYS A 19 -9.00 -1.36 -18.83
C LYS A 19 -9.61 -0.08 -19.37
N THR A 20 -10.07 -0.10 -20.62
CA THR A 20 -10.71 1.06 -21.27
C THR A 20 -9.86 2.35 -21.20
N GLY A 21 -8.54 2.23 -21.39
CA GLY A 21 -7.60 3.37 -21.36
C GLY A 21 -7.36 3.98 -19.98
N ARG A 22 -7.89 3.39 -18.91
CA ARG A 22 -7.61 3.80 -17.52
C ARG A 22 -6.74 2.75 -16.84
N LYS A 23 -5.71 3.21 -16.14
CA LYS A 23 -4.92 2.36 -15.22
C LYS A 23 -5.86 1.79 -14.17
N ASN A 24 -6.00 0.48 -14.15
CA ASN A 24 -6.98 -0.20 -13.29
C ASN A 24 -6.29 -0.94 -12.14
N ILE A 25 -5.23 -1.71 -12.46
CA ILE A 25 -4.51 -2.55 -11.49
C ILE A 25 -3.01 -2.46 -11.76
N VAL A 26 -2.20 -2.58 -10.72
CA VAL A 26 -0.76 -2.82 -10.83
C VAL A 26 -0.44 -4.18 -10.22
N LEU A 27 0.26 -5.03 -10.96
CA LEU A 27 0.81 -6.28 -10.45
C LEU A 27 2.27 -6.03 -10.05
N ILE A 28 2.62 -6.45 -8.85
CA ILE A 28 3.97 -6.38 -8.29
C ILE A 28 4.33 -7.74 -7.69
N ALA A 29 5.64 -7.95 -7.47
CA ALA A 29 6.13 -9.06 -6.68
C ALA A 29 5.47 -9.05 -5.29
N PHE A 30 5.20 -10.25 -4.75
CA PHE A 30 4.58 -10.36 -3.44
C PHE A 30 5.46 -9.75 -2.34
N GLU A 31 6.77 -9.94 -2.45
CA GLU A 31 7.76 -9.39 -1.52
C GLU A 31 7.75 -7.84 -1.52
N GLU A 32 7.47 -7.23 -2.68
CA GLU A 32 7.33 -5.79 -2.81
C GLU A 32 6.02 -5.29 -2.19
N TYR A 33 4.93 -6.05 -2.36
CA TYR A 33 3.67 -5.78 -1.65
C TYR A 33 3.87 -5.82 -0.12
N GLU A 34 4.54 -6.85 0.40
CA GLU A 34 4.85 -6.95 1.83
C GLU A 34 5.77 -5.82 2.33
N ARG A 35 6.69 -5.34 1.49
CA ARG A 35 7.51 -4.17 1.80
C ARG A 35 6.66 -2.91 1.95
N LEU A 36 5.67 -2.71 1.08
CA LEU A 36 4.75 -1.56 1.14
C LEU A 36 3.86 -1.62 2.39
N ILE A 37 3.30 -2.78 2.72
CA ILE A 37 2.48 -2.97 3.93
C ILE A 37 3.28 -2.61 5.18
N ARG A 38 4.52 -3.09 5.31
CA ARG A 38 5.37 -2.76 6.47
C ARG A 38 5.66 -1.26 6.59
N ILE A 39 5.80 -0.56 5.48
CA ILE A 39 6.01 0.90 5.48
C ILE A 39 4.75 1.63 5.95
N GLU A 40 3.59 1.20 5.47
CA GLU A 40 2.30 1.76 5.88
C GLU A 40 2.05 1.52 7.37
N ASP A 41 2.28 0.30 7.86
CA ASP A 41 2.16 -0.05 9.28
C ASP A 41 3.08 0.80 10.16
N ALA A 42 4.35 0.97 9.75
CA ALA A 42 5.31 1.79 10.48
C ALA A 42 4.87 3.26 10.55
N TYR A 43 4.38 3.81 9.44
CA TYR A 43 3.86 5.18 9.39
C TYR A 43 2.66 5.37 10.33
N TRP A 44 1.72 4.43 10.34
CA TRP A 44 0.56 4.49 11.22
C TRP A 44 0.93 4.31 12.70
N ALA A 45 1.90 3.45 13.00
CA ALA A 45 2.40 3.29 14.36
C ALA A 45 3.06 4.58 14.87
N GLU A 46 3.86 5.26 14.04
CA GLU A 46 4.47 6.55 14.38
C GLU A 46 3.40 7.63 14.63
N LYS A 47 2.38 7.70 13.76
CA LYS A 47 1.24 8.61 13.92
C LYS A 47 0.48 8.38 15.22
N ALA A 48 0.22 7.11 15.56
CA ALA A 48 -0.48 6.74 16.78
C ALA A 48 0.32 7.15 18.02
N ALA A 49 1.63 6.85 18.05
CA ALA A 49 2.51 7.25 19.14
C ALA A 49 2.58 8.78 19.29
N GLY A 50 2.59 9.52 18.18
CA GLY A 50 2.52 10.98 18.19
C GLY A 50 1.21 11.52 18.78
N ALA A 51 0.06 10.90 18.44
CA ALA A 51 -1.24 11.29 18.99
C ALA A 51 -1.35 10.99 20.49
N GLU A 52 -0.81 9.85 20.94
CA GLU A 52 -0.73 9.53 22.37
C GLU A 52 0.13 10.55 23.13
N ALA A 53 1.27 10.94 22.55
CA ALA A 53 2.17 11.92 23.15
C ALA A 53 1.60 13.35 23.18
N ALA A 54 0.80 13.72 22.18
CA ALA A 54 0.14 15.04 22.10
C ALA A 54 -1.07 15.15 23.06
N GLY A 55 -1.53 14.03 23.62
CA GLY A 55 -2.77 13.96 24.38
C GLY A 55 -4.00 14.00 23.47
N TYR A 56 -5.04 13.25 23.82
CA TYR A 56 -6.30 13.31 23.08
C TYR A 56 -7.00 14.63 23.39
N GLU A 57 -7.34 15.42 22.36
CA GLU A 57 -8.31 16.51 22.52
C GLU A 57 -9.66 15.88 22.86
N GLY A 58 -9.92 15.70 24.16
CA GLY A 58 -11.24 15.36 24.66
C GLY A 58 -12.19 16.44 24.20
N SER A 59 -13.21 16.06 23.43
CA SER A 59 -14.23 16.99 22.97
C SER A 59 -14.84 17.69 24.18
N THR A 60 -14.62 18.99 24.31
CA THR A 60 -15.41 19.83 25.19
C THR A 60 -16.82 19.88 24.60
N GLU A 61 -17.66 18.90 24.92
CA GLU A 61 -19.10 19.09 24.87
C GLU A 61 -19.46 20.04 26.02
N SER A 62 -20.01 21.22 25.67
CA SER A 62 -20.64 22.17 26.59
C SER A 62 -22.08 22.38 26.16
#